data_AF-A0A436FVM6-F1
#
_entry.id   AF-A0A436FVM6-F1
#
_cell.length_a   1.000
_cell.length_b   1.000
_cell.length_c   1.000
_cell.angle_alpha   90.00
_cell.angle_beta   90.00
_cell.angle_gamma   90.00
#
_symmetry.space_group_name_H-M   'P 1'
#
loop_
_entity.id
_entity.type
_entity.pdbx_description
1 polymer ?
#
loop_
_entity_poly.entity_id
_entity_poly.type
_entity_poly.pdbx_seq_one_letter_code
_entity_poly.pdbx_strand_id
1 'polypeptide(L)' 'LKHPELGDIELEYSGFAVDGRPDLSLTVYNPVDSAVADRIRALALARHPKE' A
#
# COMPACT_ATOMS: atom_id res chain seq x y z
N LEU A 1 2.11 2.15 -11.65
CA LEU A 1 0.76 1.53 -11.54
C LEU A 1 -0.28 2.63 -11.73
N LYS A 2 -1.38 2.38 -12.47
CA LYS A 2 -2.44 3.38 -12.69
C LYS A 2 -3.64 3.11 -11.77
N HIS A 3 -3.76 3.90 -10.70
CA HIS A 3 -4.89 3.83 -9.78
C HIS A 3 -6.06 4.67 -10.33
N PRO A 4 -7.31 4.18 -10.30
CA PRO A 4 -8.45 4.88 -10.91
C PRO A 4 -8.71 6.28 -10.34
N GLU A 5 -8.40 6.51 -9.05
CA GLU A 5 -8.58 7.82 -8.40
C GLU A 5 -7.27 8.58 -8.16
N LEU A 6 -6.15 7.86 -8.06
CA LEU A 6 -4.85 8.45 -7.71
C LEU A 6 -3.95 8.60 -8.95
N GLY A 7 -4.44 8.23 -10.14
CA GLY A 7 -3.64 8.27 -11.36
C GLY A 7 -2.38 7.41 -11.21
N ASP A 8 -1.28 7.87 -11.80
CA ASP A 8 0.00 7.17 -11.70
C ASP A 8 0.55 7.22 -10.26
N ILE A 9 0.84 6.04 -9.73
CA ILE A 9 1.54 5.84 -8.46
C ILE A 9 2.68 4.83 -8.63
N GLU A 10 3.72 5.03 -7.84
CA GLU A 10 4.89 4.17 -7.78
C GLU A 10 5.06 3.61 -6.37
N LEU A 11 5.23 2.30 -6.30
CA LEU A 11 5.28 1.54 -5.06
C LEU A 11 6.44 0.55 -5.15
N GLU A 12 7.23 0.46 -4.10
CA GLU A 12 8.16 -0.65 -3.87
C GLU A 12 7.35 -1.88 -3.45
N TYR A 13 7.70 -3.04 -4.03
CA TYR A 13 7.16 -4.33 -3.66
C TYR A 13 8.16 -5.07 -2.76
N SER A 14 7.70 -5.48 -1.59
CA SER A 14 8.44 -6.34 -0.67
C SER A 14 7.60 -7.58 -0.32
N GLY A 15 8.20 -8.76 -0.44
CA GLY A 15 7.56 -10.05 -0.13
C GLY A 15 8.34 -10.81 0.94
N PHE A 16 7.64 -11.34 1.94
CA PHE A 16 8.21 -12.03 3.08
C PHE A 16 7.52 -13.38 3.28
N ALA A 17 8.30 -14.44 3.43
CA ALA A 17 7.80 -15.74 3.86
C ALA A 17 7.71 -15.78 5.39
N VAL A 18 6.71 -16.48 5.92
CA VAL A 18 6.61 -16.74 7.35
C VAL A 18 7.19 -18.11 7.66
N ASP A 19 8.23 -18.13 8.49
CA ASP A 19 8.86 -19.38 8.89
C ASP A 19 7.86 -20.32 9.59
N GLY A 20 7.92 -21.62 9.28
CA GLY A 20 6.99 -22.63 9.77
C GLY A 20 5.54 -22.53 9.25
N ARG A 21 5.21 -21.56 8.37
CA ARG A 21 3.88 -21.36 7.77
C ARG A 21 3.99 -21.19 6.25
N PRO A 22 4.23 -22.28 5.49
CA PRO A 22 4.40 -22.20 4.03
C PRO A 22 3.14 -21.73 3.29
N ASP A 23 1.98 -21.78 3.95
CA ASP A 23 0.69 -21.27 3.48
C ASP A 23 0.50 -19.76 3.76
N LEU A 24 1.45 -19.10 4.43
CA LEU A 24 1.36 -17.70 4.82
C LEU A 24 2.54 -16.88 4.29
N SER A 25 2.21 -15.79 3.62
CA SER A 25 3.16 -14.78 3.14
C SER A 25 2.67 -13.38 3.50
N LEU A 26 3.60 -12.46 3.78
CA LEU A 26 3.33 -11.03 3.91
C LEU A 26 3.82 -10.30 2.66
N THR A 27 2.96 -9.48 2.07
CA THR A 27 3.32 -8.57 0.99
C THR A 27 3.12 -7.14 1.44
N VAL A 28 4.14 -6.31 1.24
CA VAL A 28 4.10 -4.88 1.54
C VAL A 28 4.30 -4.10 0.24
N TYR A 29 3.39 -3.18 -0.02
CA TYR A 29 3.55 -2.17 -1.07
C TYR A 29 3.81 -0.82 -0.40
N ASN A 30 5.04 -0.33 -0.52
CA ASN A 30 5.46 0.92 0.11
C ASN A 30 5.53 2.04 -0.95
N PRO A 31 4.87 3.20 -0.75
CA PRO A 31 5.05 4.33 -1.64
C PRO A 31 6.52 4.74 -1.74
N VAL A 32 7.02 4.87 -2.98
CA VAL A 32 8.40 5.32 -3.22
C VAL A 32 8.56 6.81 -2.90
N ASP A 33 7.48 7.57 -3.07
CA ASP A 33 7.43 9.02 -2.86
C ASP A 33 6.43 9.41 -1.75
N SER A 34 6.79 10.44 -0.98
CA SER A 34 5.97 10.90 0.15
C SER A 34 4.65 11.54 -0.29
N ALA A 35 4.60 12.20 -1.45
CA ALA A 35 3.36 12.76 -1.96
C ALA A 35 2.39 11.66 -2.38
N VAL A 36 2.88 10.55 -2.94
CA VAL A 36 2.07 9.35 -3.18
C VAL A 36 1.54 8.79 -1.87
N ALA A 37 2.37 8.71 -0.83
CA ALA A 37 1.95 8.23 0.49
C ALA A 37 0.83 9.10 1.09
N ASP A 38 0.94 10.42 1.02
CA ASP A 38 -0.05 11.33 1.60
C ASP A 38 -1.39 11.26 0.86
N ARG A 39 -1.36 11.12 -0.47
CA ARG A 39 -2.57 10.92 -1.27
C ARG A 39 -3.28 9.61 -0.94
N ILE A 40 -2.53 8.52 -0.74
CA ILE A 40 -3.07 7.23 -0.29
C ILE A 40 -3.70 7.38 1.11
N ARG A 41 -3.02 8.04 2.05
CA ARG A 41 -3.55 8.28 3.40
C ARG A 41 -4.83 9.09 3.39
N ALA A 42 -4.89 10.16 2.60
CA ALA A 42 -6.08 10.99 2.46
C ALA A 42 -7.27 10.19 1.91
N LEU A 43 -7.05 9.37 0.87
CA LEU A 43 -8.08 8.52 0.30
C LEU A 43 -8.58 7.46 1.31
N ALA A 44 -7.66 6.85 2.07
CA ALA A 44 -8.01 5.87 3.09
C ALA A 44 -8.85 6.49 4.22
N LEU A 45 -8.46 7.66 4.71
CA LEU A 45 -9.21 8.37 5.76
C LEU A 45 -10.59 8.82 5.27
N ALA A 46 -10.70 9.26 4.01
CA ALA A 46 -11.99 9.65 3.43
C ALA A 46 -12.96 8.47 3.32
N ARG A 47 -12.47 7.25 3.06
CA ARG A 47 -13.26 6.02 2.95
C ARG A 47 -13.55 5.36 4.29
N HIS A 48 -12.60 5.43 5.22
CA HIS A 48 -12.68 4.85 6.55
C HIS A 48 -12.25 5.91 7.58
N PRO A 49 -13.14 6.88 7.87
CA PRO A 49 -12.86 7.87 8.90
C PRO A 49 -12.62 7.15 10.23
N LYS A 50 -11.59 7.58 10.97
CA LYS A 50 -11.37 7.10 12.33
C LYS A 50 -12.48 7.65 13.21
N GLU A 51 -13.13 6.78 13.99
CA GLU A 51 -14.09 7.14 15.04
C GLU A 51 -13.46 8.02 16.12
#